data_AF-M2QA44-F1
#
_entry.id   AF-M2QA44-F1
#
_cell.length_a   1.000
_cell.length_b   1.000
_cell.length_c   1.000
_cell.angle_alpha   90.00
_cell.angle_beta   90.00
_cell.angle_gamma   90.00
#
_symmetry.space_group_name_H-M   'P 1'
#
loop_
_entity.id
_entity.type
_entity.pdbx_description
1 polymer ?
#
loop_
_entity_poly.entity_id
_entity_poly.type
_entity_poly.pdbx_seq_one_letter_code
_entity_poly.pdbx_strand_id
1 'polypeptide(L)'
;MSFLSNIWERVQNPFASRGIAPSKVRHIILGVILGFSLLLTSTAVAQTYGRRRRKRDVPSSLKPRPIELRTDEIVDGVAGLIGNTPLVRIKSLSDALGVEILGKAEFLNPGGSVKDRVALRMIEDAERQGLLHPHTGSRIFEGTVGSTGISIATIARARYSTSFILAQPHSTLLYRGYEVTIIMPDDVAEEKVKALLALGADIERVRPASIVDKKQFVNMARDRAKVFGTEDELDHGPSVQRKHLLSTASSSVVVTTTAHEGLGEDKAILSSREEEEFRTKPRGFFADQFENRSNHDAHFDGTGPEIWRQTSGRVDAFISGAGTGGTIAGIGRYLKSEKEDVLVVLSDPDGSGLYNKVKYGVMFDRREAEGTKRRHQVDTVVEGIGINRLTHNMELALPIIDDAFRVTDAEAVSMARYLVHNDGLFLGSSSACNLVACVQLAKKMGWKDGQRIVTILCDHGSRHYSKVLERRLLAPSQCSNRYKDYRRPLECSGYDSLTILDSHPNVHRYNNA
;
A
#
# COMPACT_ATOMS: atom_id res chain seq x y z
N MET A 1 -27.29 -34.17 -50.49
CA MET A 1 -26.61 -35.48 -50.72
C MET A 1 -25.43 -35.42 -51.69
N SER A 2 -25.26 -34.38 -52.53
CA SER A 2 -24.15 -34.32 -53.52
C SER A 2 -22.80 -33.79 -53.00
N PHE A 3 -22.75 -33.16 -51.81
CA PHE A 3 -21.50 -32.64 -51.25
C PHE A 3 -20.65 -33.73 -50.57
N LEU A 4 -21.29 -34.73 -49.96
CA LEU A 4 -20.62 -35.86 -49.31
C LEU A 4 -20.10 -36.89 -50.32
N SER A 5 -20.72 -37.01 -51.50
CA SER A 5 -20.25 -37.90 -52.57
C SER A 5 -18.95 -37.42 -53.21
N ASN A 6 -18.78 -36.10 -53.41
CA ASN A 6 -17.57 -35.52 -54.01
C ASN A 6 -16.32 -35.60 -53.10
N ILE A 7 -16.50 -35.62 -51.78
CA ILE A 7 -15.40 -35.84 -50.82
C ILE A 7 -15.00 -37.32 -50.84
N TRP A 8 -15.97 -38.22 -51.02
CA TRP A 8 -15.74 -39.67 -51.02
C TRP A 8 -14.86 -40.14 -52.18
N GLU A 9 -15.07 -39.60 -53.39
CA GLU A 9 -14.25 -39.90 -54.57
C GLU A 9 -12.80 -39.40 -54.43
N ARG A 10 -12.59 -38.23 -53.81
CA ARG A 10 -11.24 -37.66 -53.62
C ARG A 10 -10.41 -38.36 -52.55
N VAL A 11 -11.04 -39.00 -51.57
CA VAL A 11 -10.35 -39.71 -50.46
C VAL A 11 -9.94 -41.14 -50.83
N GLN A 12 -10.64 -41.80 -51.77
CA GLN A 12 -10.32 -43.18 -52.18
C GLN A 12 -9.14 -43.29 -53.17
N ASN A 13 -8.85 -42.23 -53.92
CA ASN A 13 -7.89 -42.24 -55.02
C ASN A 13 -6.42 -42.57 -54.61
N PRO A 14 -5.89 -42.14 -53.44
CA PRO A 14 -4.53 -42.49 -53.01
C PRO A 14 -4.38 -43.90 -52.44
N PHE A 15 -5.47 -44.59 -52.10
CA PHE A 15 -5.45 -45.90 -51.42
C PHE A 15 -5.77 -47.08 -52.35
N ALA A 16 -6.44 -46.81 -53.48
CA ALA A 16 -6.67 -47.79 -54.53
C ALA A 16 -5.36 -48.32 -55.16
N SER A 17 -4.31 -47.49 -55.23
CA SER A 17 -2.99 -47.86 -55.74
C SER A 17 -2.16 -48.74 -54.79
N ARG A 18 -2.66 -49.03 -53.58
CA ARG A 18 -1.96 -49.83 -52.54
C ARG A 18 -2.72 -51.10 -52.11
N GLY A 19 -3.75 -51.52 -52.85
CA GLY A 19 -4.45 -52.80 -52.61
C GLY A 19 -5.32 -52.87 -51.34
N ILE A 20 -5.69 -51.72 -50.75
CA ILE A 20 -6.53 -51.69 -49.54
C ILE A 20 -8.00 -51.60 -49.95
N ALA A 21 -8.78 -52.62 -49.58
CA ALA A 21 -10.21 -52.70 -49.89
C ALA A 21 -10.99 -51.46 -49.37
N PRO A 22 -11.95 -50.90 -50.15
CA PRO A 22 -12.73 -49.71 -49.78
C PRO A 22 -13.46 -49.81 -48.43
N SER A 23 -13.84 -51.03 -48.03
CA SER A 23 -14.45 -51.33 -46.73
C SER A 23 -13.49 -51.10 -45.57
N LYS A 24 -12.20 -51.44 -45.71
CA LYS A 24 -11.18 -51.23 -44.66
C LYS A 24 -10.90 -49.74 -44.43
N VAL A 25 -10.88 -48.94 -45.49
CA VAL A 25 -10.72 -47.47 -45.39
C VAL A 25 -11.92 -46.85 -44.65
N ARG A 26 -13.15 -47.33 -44.90
CA ARG A 26 -14.35 -46.95 -44.14
C ARG A 26 -14.22 -47.23 -42.65
N HIS A 27 -13.76 -48.42 -42.28
CA HIS A 27 -13.60 -48.79 -40.88
C HIS A 27 -12.52 -47.95 -40.17
N ILE A 28 -11.42 -47.61 -40.86
CA ILE A 28 -10.37 -46.76 -40.30
C ILE A 28 -10.88 -45.33 -40.07
N ILE A 29 -11.58 -44.74 -41.05
CA ILE A 29 -12.14 -43.39 -40.92
C ILE A 29 -13.17 -43.33 -39.80
N LEU A 30 -14.07 -44.33 -39.73
CA LEU A 30 -15.04 -44.44 -38.65
C LEU A 30 -14.36 -44.58 -37.28
N GLY A 31 -13.30 -45.39 -37.19
CA GLY A 31 -12.50 -45.54 -35.96
C GLY A 31 -11.84 -44.24 -35.51
N VAL A 32 -11.29 -43.45 -36.45
CA VAL A 32 -10.69 -42.13 -36.15
C VAL A 32 -11.74 -41.14 -35.68
N ILE A 33 -12.90 -41.06 -36.33
CA ILE A 33 -14.00 -40.17 -35.94
C ILE A 33 -14.54 -40.56 -34.54
N LEU A 34 -14.71 -41.86 -34.29
CA LEU A 34 -15.17 -42.36 -33.00
C LEU A 34 -14.14 -42.06 -31.90
N GLY A 35 -12.85 -42.26 -32.18
CA GLY A 35 -11.75 -41.95 -31.27
C GLY A 35 -11.66 -40.46 -30.93
N PHE A 36 -11.77 -39.57 -31.92
CA PHE A 36 -11.81 -38.13 -31.68
C PHE A 36 -13.05 -37.69 -30.89
N SER A 37 -14.22 -38.28 -31.19
CA SER A 37 -15.47 -37.98 -30.49
C SER A 37 -15.40 -38.41 -29.03
N LEU A 38 -14.87 -39.61 -28.75
CA LEU A 38 -14.62 -40.12 -27.40
C LEU A 38 -13.58 -39.28 -26.65
N LEU A 39 -12.52 -38.86 -27.33
CA LEU A 39 -11.51 -38.01 -26.72
C LEU A 39 -12.13 -36.67 -26.29
N LEU A 40 -12.81 -35.96 -27.21
CA LEU A 40 -13.46 -34.68 -26.94
C LEU A 40 -14.52 -34.77 -25.84
N THR A 41 -15.35 -35.83 -25.85
CA THR A 41 -16.34 -36.04 -24.78
C THR A 41 -15.68 -36.39 -23.45
N SER A 42 -14.61 -37.20 -23.43
CA SER A 42 -13.89 -37.49 -22.19
C SER A 42 -13.26 -36.24 -21.58
N THR A 43 -12.67 -35.36 -22.40
CA THR A 43 -12.08 -34.10 -21.94
C THR A 43 -13.16 -33.15 -21.43
N ALA A 44 -14.29 -33.06 -22.13
CA ALA A 44 -15.43 -32.24 -21.70
C ALA A 44 -16.03 -32.75 -20.38
N VAL A 45 -16.18 -34.07 -20.21
CA VAL A 45 -16.67 -34.72 -18.99
C VAL A 45 -15.67 -34.54 -17.84
N ALA A 46 -14.37 -34.75 -18.08
CA ALA A 46 -13.32 -34.52 -17.08
C ALA A 46 -13.27 -33.05 -16.65
N GLN A 47 -13.44 -32.11 -17.58
CA GLN A 47 -13.54 -30.68 -17.27
C GLN A 47 -14.80 -30.34 -16.48
N THR A 48 -15.96 -30.91 -16.82
CA THR A 48 -17.19 -30.68 -16.05
C THR A 48 -17.14 -31.32 -14.67
N TYR A 49 -16.58 -32.52 -14.55
CA TYR A 49 -16.41 -33.22 -13.28
C TYR A 49 -15.39 -32.49 -12.39
N GLY A 50 -14.27 -32.03 -12.95
CA GLY A 50 -13.29 -31.18 -12.26
C GLY A 50 -13.88 -29.84 -11.81
N ARG A 51 -14.72 -29.19 -12.62
CA ARG A 51 -15.47 -27.98 -12.24
C ARG A 51 -16.47 -28.24 -11.12
N ARG A 52 -17.19 -29.37 -11.15
CA ARG A 52 -18.14 -29.76 -10.09
C ARG A 52 -17.43 -30.11 -8.78
N ARG A 53 -16.27 -30.78 -8.86
CA ARG A 53 -15.46 -31.11 -7.68
C ARG A 53 -14.83 -29.86 -7.06
N ARG A 54 -14.28 -28.94 -7.87
CA ARG A 54 -13.87 -27.61 -7.41
C ARG A 54 -15.01 -26.82 -6.76
N LYS A 55 -16.23 -26.85 -7.30
CA LYS A 55 -17.41 -26.26 -6.63
C LYS A 55 -17.77 -26.93 -5.30
N ARG A 56 -17.35 -28.19 -5.08
CA ARG A 56 -17.60 -28.97 -3.86
C ARG A 56 -16.51 -28.79 -2.81
N ASP A 57 -15.27 -28.58 -3.24
CA ASP A 57 -14.08 -28.40 -2.37
C ASP A 57 -13.79 -26.93 -2.05
N VAL A 58 -14.34 -25.97 -2.81
CA VAL A 58 -14.47 -24.57 -2.33
C VAL A 58 -15.34 -24.59 -1.09
N PRO A 59 -14.88 -24.10 0.08
CA PRO A 59 -15.71 -24.02 1.28
C PRO A 59 -17.01 -23.28 0.96
N SER A 60 -18.08 -24.04 0.75
CA SER A 60 -19.39 -23.51 0.43
C SER A 60 -19.89 -22.78 1.68
N SER A 61 -19.89 -21.45 1.61
CA SER A 61 -20.19 -20.51 2.69
C SER A 61 -19.12 -20.46 3.78
N LEU A 62 -18.25 -19.45 3.70
CA LEU A 62 -17.99 -18.67 4.91
C LEU A 62 -19.37 -18.22 5.38
N LYS A 63 -19.95 -18.92 6.37
CA LYS A 63 -21.21 -18.49 6.98
C LYS A 63 -21.01 -17.02 7.34
N PRO A 64 -21.92 -16.10 6.96
CA PRO A 64 -21.82 -14.71 7.38
C PRO A 64 -21.82 -14.72 8.91
N ARG A 65 -20.64 -14.59 9.50
CA ARG A 65 -20.54 -14.20 10.90
C ARG A 65 -20.78 -12.70 10.89
N PRO A 66 -21.60 -12.18 11.80
CA PRO A 66 -21.59 -10.74 12.06
C PRO A 66 -20.14 -10.31 12.20
N ILE A 67 -19.77 -9.15 11.65
CA ILE A 67 -18.47 -8.57 12.00
C ILE A 67 -18.53 -8.45 13.52
N GLU A 68 -17.76 -9.27 14.23
CA GLU A 68 -17.49 -9.11 15.66
C GLU A 68 -16.66 -7.83 15.79
N LEU A 69 -17.35 -6.70 15.61
CA LEU A 69 -16.91 -5.41 16.11
C LEU A 69 -16.77 -5.58 17.63
N ARG A 70 -16.03 -4.68 18.27
CA ARG A 70 -16.02 -4.58 19.74
C ARG A 70 -17.45 -4.33 20.24
N THR A 71 -18.26 -5.38 20.40
CA THR A 71 -19.69 -5.25 20.73
C THR A 71 -19.89 -4.75 22.16
N ASP A 72 -18.85 -4.87 22.99
CA ASP A 72 -18.95 -4.68 24.43
C ASP A 72 -18.01 -3.55 24.93
N GLU A 73 -17.24 -2.91 24.04
CA GLU A 73 -16.22 -1.92 24.42
C GLU A 73 -16.57 -0.53 23.87
N ILE A 74 -16.86 0.40 24.78
CA ILE A 74 -16.86 1.82 24.47
C ILE A 74 -15.39 2.25 24.39
N VAL A 75 -14.93 2.57 23.18
CA VAL A 75 -13.54 2.97 22.94
C VAL A 75 -13.34 4.47 23.17
N ASP A 76 -12.11 4.85 23.56
CA ASP A 76 -11.76 6.25 23.83
C ASP A 76 -11.54 7.04 22.52
N GLY A 77 -12.56 7.78 22.12
CA GLY A 77 -12.53 8.70 20.99
C GLY A 77 -12.14 8.06 19.66
N VAL A 78 -11.63 8.87 18.73
CA VAL A 78 -11.21 8.42 17.40
C VAL A 78 -9.97 7.53 17.47
N ALA A 79 -9.06 7.78 18.42
CA ALA A 79 -7.85 6.98 18.59
C ALA A 79 -8.19 5.51 18.92
N GLY A 80 -9.18 5.29 19.78
CA GLY A 80 -9.65 3.96 20.13
C GLY A 80 -10.25 3.16 18.95
N LEU A 81 -10.65 3.82 17.86
CA LEU A 81 -11.15 3.17 16.64
C LEU A 81 -10.02 2.63 15.74
N ILE A 82 -8.77 3.01 15.98
CA ILE A 82 -7.64 2.61 15.13
C ILE A 82 -7.25 1.15 15.42
N GLY A 83 -7.08 0.38 14.37
CA GLY A 83 -6.70 -1.03 14.43
C GLY A 83 -7.87 -1.99 14.52
N ASN A 84 -7.57 -3.26 14.84
CA ASN A 84 -8.53 -4.38 14.80
C ASN A 84 -9.35 -4.43 13.49
N THR A 85 -8.70 -4.07 12.37
CA THR A 85 -9.38 -3.98 11.08
C THR A 85 -9.80 -5.37 10.58
N PRO A 86 -10.89 -5.49 9.81
CA PRO A 86 -11.30 -6.77 9.26
C PRO A 86 -10.26 -7.39 8.30
N LEU A 87 -10.24 -8.72 8.26
CA LEU A 87 -9.52 -9.49 7.24
C LEU A 87 -10.53 -10.03 6.23
N VAL A 88 -10.38 -9.66 4.96
CA VAL A 88 -11.37 -9.91 3.91
C VAL A 88 -10.80 -10.86 2.87
N ARG A 89 -11.53 -11.93 2.55
CA ARG A 89 -11.17 -12.81 1.43
C ARG A 89 -11.48 -12.13 0.10
N ILE A 90 -10.49 -12.03 -0.79
CA ILE A 90 -10.66 -11.53 -2.15
C ILE A 90 -11.21 -12.67 -3.01
N LYS A 91 -12.53 -12.70 -3.22
CA LYS A 91 -13.22 -13.87 -3.77
C LYS A 91 -12.79 -14.15 -5.19
N SER A 92 -12.80 -13.13 -6.05
CA SER A 92 -12.48 -13.26 -7.46
C SER A 92 -11.10 -13.89 -7.69
N LEU A 93 -10.06 -13.36 -7.03
CA LEU A 93 -8.69 -13.85 -7.15
C LEU A 93 -8.50 -15.21 -6.49
N SER A 94 -9.09 -15.41 -5.30
CA SER A 94 -8.97 -16.68 -4.59
C SER A 94 -9.59 -17.83 -5.37
N ASP A 95 -10.78 -17.62 -5.93
CA ASP A 95 -11.52 -18.63 -6.68
C ASP A 95 -10.85 -18.91 -8.04
N ALA A 96 -10.26 -17.88 -8.66
CA ALA A 96 -9.52 -18.03 -9.92
C ALA A 96 -8.23 -18.84 -9.77
N LEU A 97 -7.49 -18.65 -8.67
CA LEU A 97 -6.18 -19.26 -8.46
C LEU A 97 -6.23 -20.56 -7.65
N GLY A 98 -7.30 -20.82 -6.89
CA GLY A 98 -7.37 -21.92 -5.93
C GLY A 98 -6.54 -21.70 -4.67
N VAL A 99 -6.13 -20.47 -4.40
CA VAL A 99 -5.34 -20.07 -3.21
C VAL A 99 -6.18 -19.11 -2.39
N GLU A 100 -6.10 -19.14 -1.06
CA GLU A 100 -6.84 -18.19 -0.24
C GLU A 100 -6.07 -16.87 -0.15
N ILE A 101 -6.53 -15.85 -0.88
CA ILE A 101 -5.96 -14.49 -0.87
C ILE A 101 -6.81 -13.62 0.05
N LEU A 102 -6.21 -13.14 1.12
CA LEU A 102 -6.84 -12.29 2.13
C LEU A 102 -6.23 -10.89 2.14
N GLY A 103 -7.08 -9.87 2.21
CA GLY A 103 -6.71 -8.47 2.34
C GLY A 103 -7.10 -7.92 3.71
N LYS A 104 -6.12 -7.42 4.46
CA LYS A 104 -6.32 -6.69 5.72
C LYS A 104 -6.85 -5.29 5.41
N ALA A 105 -8.09 -4.98 5.80
CA ALA A 105 -8.85 -3.82 5.38
C ALA A 105 -8.46 -2.52 6.11
N GLU A 106 -7.20 -2.09 5.96
CA GLU A 106 -6.66 -0.90 6.63
C GLU A 106 -7.27 0.42 6.16
N PHE A 107 -7.94 0.43 5.00
CA PHE A 107 -8.76 1.56 4.56
C PHE A 107 -9.96 1.85 5.47
N LEU A 108 -10.32 0.94 6.39
CA LEU A 108 -11.41 1.10 7.36
C LEU A 108 -10.98 1.76 8.69
N ASN A 109 -9.69 2.06 8.88
CA ASN A 109 -9.29 2.94 9.99
C ASN A 109 -9.95 4.33 9.81
N PRO A 110 -10.18 5.10 10.89
CA PRO A 110 -10.98 6.33 10.85
C PRO A 110 -10.40 7.46 9.98
N GLY A 111 -9.07 7.58 9.95
CA GLY A 111 -8.33 8.44 9.04
C GLY A 111 -8.18 7.86 7.64
N GLY A 112 -8.72 6.66 7.39
CA GLY A 112 -8.97 6.03 6.09
C GLY A 112 -7.76 5.34 5.46
N SER A 113 -6.73 5.02 6.26
CA SER A 113 -5.58 4.27 5.77
C SER A 113 -4.77 3.53 6.84
N VAL A 114 -3.86 2.67 6.40
CA VAL A 114 -2.85 2.00 7.24
C VAL A 114 -1.97 2.96 8.06
N LYS A 115 -1.83 4.23 7.63
CA LYS A 115 -0.98 5.22 8.31
C LYS A 115 -1.57 5.72 9.62
N ASP A 116 -2.83 5.45 9.91
CA ASP A 116 -3.46 5.80 11.18
C ASP A 116 -2.76 5.12 12.36
N ARG A 117 -2.36 3.85 12.20
CA ARG A 117 -1.60 3.10 13.21
C ARG A 117 -0.24 3.75 13.51
N VAL A 118 0.47 4.11 12.44
CA VAL A 118 1.79 4.72 12.51
C VAL A 118 1.71 6.09 13.19
N ALA A 119 0.75 6.92 12.78
CA ALA A 119 0.54 8.24 13.37
C ALA A 119 0.14 8.16 14.85
N LEU A 120 -0.74 7.22 15.23
CA LEU A 120 -1.10 7.01 16.63
C LEU A 120 0.12 6.63 17.45
N ARG A 121 0.86 5.60 17.01
CA ARG A 121 2.03 5.09 17.72
C ARG A 121 3.13 6.15 17.86
N MET A 122 3.42 6.92 16.81
CA MET A 122 4.41 8.01 16.87
C MET A 122 4.03 9.08 17.90
N ILE A 123 2.75 9.45 17.98
CA ILE A 123 2.26 10.45 18.94
C ILE A 123 2.30 9.89 20.36
N GLU A 124 1.82 8.66 20.58
CA GLU A 124 1.85 8.00 21.90
C GLU A 124 3.26 7.79 22.43
N ASP A 125 4.20 7.37 21.57
CA ASP A 125 5.59 7.17 21.96
C ASP A 125 6.26 8.53 22.24
N ALA A 126 5.97 9.57 21.46
CA ALA A 126 6.44 10.93 21.72
C ALA A 126 5.91 11.48 23.05
N GLU A 127 4.64 11.25 23.38
CA GLU A 127 4.05 11.63 24.66
C GLU A 127 4.71 10.86 25.82
N ARG A 128 4.88 9.54 25.68
CA ARG A 128 5.51 8.67 26.69
C ARG A 128 6.96 9.07 26.97
N GLN A 129 7.67 9.49 25.93
CA GLN A 129 9.06 9.97 26.02
C GLN A 129 9.16 11.43 26.50
N GLY A 130 8.04 12.13 26.68
CA GLY A 130 8.03 13.54 27.06
C GLY A 130 8.45 14.50 25.94
N LEU A 131 8.46 14.06 24.68
CA LEU A 131 8.72 14.89 23.50
C LEU A 131 7.51 15.75 23.13
N LEU A 132 6.31 15.22 23.41
CA LEU A 132 5.04 15.92 23.27
C LEU A 132 4.33 15.98 24.61
N HIS A 133 3.78 17.14 24.92
CA HIS A 133 2.93 17.35 26.09
C HIS A 133 1.56 17.86 25.62
N PRO A 134 0.47 17.21 26.02
CA PRO A 134 -0.86 17.73 25.74
C PRO A 134 -1.03 19.16 26.29
N HIS A 135 -1.84 19.98 25.62
CA HIS A 135 -2.25 21.33 26.06
C HIS A 135 -1.15 22.40 26.18
N THR A 136 0.08 22.14 25.75
CA THR A 136 1.15 23.15 25.75
C THR A 136 1.17 24.03 24.51
N GLY A 137 0.29 23.77 23.53
CA GLY A 137 0.40 24.36 22.19
C GLY A 137 1.50 23.73 21.33
N SER A 138 2.01 22.56 21.72
CA SER A 138 2.94 21.78 20.89
C SER A 138 2.38 21.50 19.49
N ARG A 139 3.30 21.46 18.53
CA ARG A 139 3.01 21.35 17.11
C ARG A 139 3.77 20.18 16.49
N ILE A 140 3.06 19.36 15.74
CA ILE A 140 3.61 18.22 15.01
C ILE A 140 3.92 18.64 13.58
N PHE A 141 5.13 18.37 13.13
CA PHE A 141 5.61 18.63 11.79
C PHE A 141 5.85 17.32 11.06
N GLU A 142 5.42 17.24 9.81
CA GLU A 142 5.68 16.09 8.95
C GLU A 142 5.87 16.54 7.50
N GLY A 143 6.89 15.98 6.84
CA GLY A 143 7.12 16.18 5.42
C GLY A 143 6.44 15.07 4.63
N THR A 144 5.23 15.31 4.11
CA THR A 144 4.49 14.26 3.41
C THR A 144 3.45 14.80 2.42
N VAL A 145 3.19 14.00 1.38
CA VAL A 145 2.21 14.28 0.31
C VAL A 145 1.01 13.32 0.35
N GLY A 146 0.90 12.51 1.41
CA GLY A 146 0.08 11.31 1.41
C GLY A 146 -0.69 11.08 2.69
N SER A 147 -1.09 9.82 2.88
CA SER A 147 -2.01 9.42 3.94
C SER A 147 -1.48 9.68 5.35
N THR A 148 -0.16 9.68 5.55
CA THR A 148 0.46 9.96 6.86
C THR A 148 0.08 11.34 7.39
N GLY A 149 0.05 12.37 6.53
CA GLY A 149 -0.31 13.72 6.96
C GLY A 149 -1.77 13.80 7.42
N ILE A 150 -2.67 13.13 6.68
CA ILE A 150 -4.10 13.04 7.02
C ILE A 150 -4.28 12.28 8.35
N SER A 151 -3.56 11.17 8.53
CA SER A 151 -3.57 10.37 9.75
C SER A 151 -3.08 11.19 10.96
N ILE A 152 -1.93 11.87 10.84
CA ILE A 152 -1.40 12.75 11.89
C ILE A 152 -2.39 13.87 12.21
N ALA A 153 -2.92 14.57 11.20
CA ALA A 153 -3.89 15.65 11.42
C ALA A 153 -5.15 15.15 12.14
N THR A 154 -5.69 14.00 11.72
CA THR A 154 -6.87 13.39 12.35
C THR A 154 -6.60 13.06 13.81
N ILE A 155 -5.47 12.40 14.10
CA ILE A 155 -5.15 11.91 15.44
C ILE A 155 -4.72 13.05 16.36
N ALA A 156 -3.90 13.98 15.89
CA ALA A 156 -3.50 15.17 16.63
C ALA A 156 -4.69 15.98 17.15
N ARG A 157 -5.74 16.11 16.33
CA ARG A 157 -7.01 16.73 16.73
C ARG A 157 -7.80 15.86 17.69
N ALA A 158 -7.83 14.55 17.47
CA ALA A 158 -8.55 13.60 18.32
C ALA A 158 -7.91 13.38 19.70
N ARG A 159 -6.59 13.56 19.85
CA ARG A 159 -5.86 13.48 21.13
C ARG A 159 -6.15 14.65 22.07
N TYR A 160 -7.23 15.38 21.81
CA TYR A 160 -7.83 16.26 22.80
C TYR A 160 -8.27 15.42 24.01
N SER A 161 -7.53 15.51 25.12
CA SER A 161 -7.90 14.80 26.34
C SER A 161 -8.65 15.73 27.29
N THR A 162 -9.72 15.20 27.87
CA THR A 162 -10.45 15.74 29.01
C THR A 162 -9.59 15.60 30.26
N SER A 163 -8.42 16.25 30.31
CA SER A 163 -7.73 16.41 31.58
C SER A 163 -8.64 17.30 32.44
N PHE A 164 -9.28 16.65 33.40
CA PHE A 164 -9.96 17.24 34.54
C PHE A 164 -8.91 17.98 35.38
N ILE A 165 -8.39 19.08 34.86
CA ILE A 165 -7.55 19.97 35.65
C ILE A 165 -8.51 20.77 36.50
N LEU A 166 -8.48 20.51 37.81
CA LEU A 166 -8.94 21.43 38.85
C LEU A 166 -8.08 22.70 38.84
N ALA A 167 -8.02 23.43 37.72
CA ALA A 167 -7.27 24.67 37.58
C ALA A 167 -8.25 25.81 37.36
N GLN A 168 -8.52 26.48 38.48
CA GLN A 168 -8.76 27.92 38.60
C GLN A 168 -9.96 28.51 37.83
N PRO A 169 -10.93 29.14 38.52
CA PRO A 169 -12.19 29.60 37.92
C PRO A 169 -12.09 30.73 36.87
N HIS A 170 -10.89 31.15 36.45
CA HIS A 170 -10.68 32.28 35.52
C HIS A 170 -9.74 32.00 34.33
N SER A 171 -9.36 30.74 34.09
CA SER A 171 -8.68 30.35 32.85
C SER A 171 -9.73 29.93 31.80
N THR A 172 -9.81 30.67 30.68
CA THR A 172 -10.57 30.23 29.51
C THR A 172 -9.99 28.89 29.03
N LEU A 173 -10.66 27.77 29.33
CA LEU A 173 -10.23 26.44 28.88
C LEU A 173 -10.16 26.40 27.34
N LEU A 174 -8.96 26.60 26.80
CA LEU A 174 -8.67 26.42 25.39
C LEU A 174 -8.45 24.93 25.15
N TYR A 175 -9.57 24.26 24.94
CA TYR A 175 -9.65 22.86 24.58
C TYR A 175 -9.01 22.60 23.21
N ARG A 176 -7.69 22.41 23.15
CA ARG A 176 -6.95 22.19 21.90
C ARG A 176 -6.09 20.92 22.00
N GLY A 177 -6.30 20.00 21.05
CA GLY A 177 -5.33 18.95 20.71
C GLY A 177 -4.08 19.56 20.06
N TYR A 178 -3.17 18.72 19.57
CA TYR A 178 -1.94 19.20 18.93
C TYR A 178 -2.21 19.99 17.65
N GLU A 179 -1.41 21.01 17.41
CA GLU A 179 -1.37 21.66 16.11
C GLU A 179 -0.53 20.83 15.13
N VAL A 180 -0.84 20.90 13.84
CA VAL A 180 -0.13 20.12 12.82
C VAL A 180 0.28 21.03 11.68
N THR A 181 1.53 20.92 11.24
CA THR A 181 2.02 21.55 10.02
C THR A 181 2.54 20.48 9.08
N ILE A 182 1.92 20.37 7.91
CA ILE A 182 2.34 19.47 6.84
C ILE A 182 3.12 20.26 5.80
N ILE A 183 4.35 19.85 5.55
CA ILE A 183 5.18 20.43 4.48
C ILE A 183 5.17 19.49 3.30
N MET A 184 4.79 20.01 2.13
CA MET A 184 4.55 19.20 0.94
C MET A 184 4.98 19.93 -0.34
N PRO A 185 5.39 19.20 -1.39
CA PRO A 185 5.53 19.70 -2.75
C PRO A 185 4.31 20.48 -3.25
N ASP A 186 4.54 21.46 -4.13
CA ASP A 186 3.51 22.32 -4.71
C ASP A 186 2.69 21.65 -5.84
N ASP A 187 3.12 20.47 -6.32
CA ASP A 187 2.51 19.65 -7.36
C ASP A 187 1.55 18.55 -6.83
N VAL A 188 1.25 18.57 -5.53
CA VAL A 188 0.33 17.63 -4.87
C VAL A 188 -1.12 17.88 -5.30
N ALA A 189 -1.88 16.78 -5.43
CA ALA A 189 -3.31 16.82 -5.75
C ALA A 189 -4.11 17.68 -4.74
N GLU A 190 -4.94 18.59 -5.28
CA GLU A 190 -5.71 19.57 -4.48
C GLU A 190 -6.68 18.91 -3.49
N GLU A 191 -7.19 17.72 -3.79
CA GLU A 191 -8.08 16.97 -2.91
C GLU A 191 -7.42 16.66 -1.56
N LYS A 192 -6.12 16.34 -1.57
CA LYS A 192 -5.35 16.05 -0.34
C LYS A 192 -5.12 17.30 0.50
N VAL A 193 -4.81 18.41 -0.17
CA VAL A 193 -4.65 19.71 0.48
C VAL A 193 -5.95 20.12 1.16
N LYS A 194 -7.09 20.03 0.45
CA LYS A 194 -8.41 20.34 0.99
C LYS A 194 -8.75 19.46 2.20
N ALA A 195 -8.46 18.17 2.14
CA ALA A 195 -8.67 17.27 3.27
C ALA A 195 -7.85 17.67 4.50
N LEU A 196 -6.57 18.01 4.32
CA LEU A 196 -5.68 18.45 5.40
C LEU A 196 -6.13 19.77 6.03
N LEU A 197 -6.51 20.77 5.22
CA LEU A 197 -7.05 22.03 5.71
C LEU A 197 -8.36 21.82 6.47
N ALA A 198 -9.24 20.94 5.99
CA ALA A 198 -10.49 20.60 6.68
C ALA A 198 -10.26 19.92 8.03
N LEU A 199 -9.15 19.18 8.19
CA LEU A 199 -8.70 18.62 9.47
C LEU A 199 -7.97 19.65 10.34
N GLY A 200 -7.85 20.90 9.89
CA GLY A 200 -7.21 21.99 10.60
C GLY A 200 -5.68 21.90 10.62
N ALA A 201 -5.05 21.21 9.68
CA ALA A 201 -3.59 21.25 9.52
C ALA A 201 -3.17 22.54 8.79
N ASP A 202 -2.09 23.15 9.26
CA ASP A 202 -1.37 24.17 8.50
C ASP A 202 -0.59 23.50 7.36
N ILE A 203 -0.51 24.15 6.19
CA ILE A 203 0.17 23.59 5.02
C ILE A 203 1.24 24.57 4.53
N GLU A 204 2.47 24.10 4.44
CA GLU A 204 3.57 24.80 3.78
C GLU A 204 3.89 24.09 2.47
N ARG A 205 3.63 24.76 1.34
CA ARG A 205 3.97 24.23 0.01
C ARG A 205 5.39 24.63 -0.37
N VAL A 206 6.17 23.68 -0.87
CA VAL A 206 7.57 23.87 -1.27
C VAL A 206 7.79 23.34 -2.68
N ARG A 207 8.84 23.80 -3.36
CA ARG A 207 9.17 23.25 -4.68
C ARG A 207 9.66 21.80 -4.55
N PRO A 208 9.26 20.88 -5.45
CA PRO A 208 9.84 19.55 -5.52
C PRO A 208 11.37 19.60 -5.58
N ALA A 209 12.02 18.86 -4.69
CA ALA A 209 13.47 18.78 -4.61
C ALA A 209 13.91 17.37 -4.22
N SER A 210 15.13 17.00 -4.56
CA SER A 210 15.72 15.72 -4.17
C SER A 210 16.03 15.69 -2.66
N ILE A 211 16.06 14.51 -2.05
CA ILE A 211 16.26 14.36 -0.59
C ILE A 211 17.58 14.96 -0.07
N VAL A 212 18.58 15.12 -0.93
CA VAL A 212 19.87 15.76 -0.59
C VAL A 212 19.76 17.29 -0.48
N ASP A 213 18.71 17.89 -1.03
CA ASP A 213 18.46 19.31 -0.94
C ASP A 213 17.88 19.66 0.44
N LYS A 214 18.44 20.66 1.12
CA LYS A 214 17.93 21.17 2.39
C LYS A 214 16.49 21.72 2.28
N LYS A 215 16.11 22.21 1.10
CA LYS A 215 14.76 22.72 0.80
C LYS A 215 13.76 21.63 0.45
N GLN A 216 14.17 20.37 0.48
CA GLN A 216 13.25 19.26 0.32
C GLN A 216 12.30 19.19 1.52
N PHE A 217 11.03 18.85 1.24
CA PHE A 217 9.92 18.95 2.20
C PHE A 217 10.10 18.18 3.53
N VAL A 218 10.80 17.04 3.54
CA VAL A 218 11.12 16.27 4.76
C VAL A 218 12.19 16.99 5.57
N ASN A 219 13.24 17.49 4.91
CA ASN A 219 14.29 18.26 5.57
C ASN A 219 13.73 19.57 6.15
N MET A 220 12.88 20.27 5.39
CA MET A 220 12.20 21.45 5.89
C MET A 220 11.30 21.14 7.09
N ALA A 221 10.54 20.03 7.08
CA ALA A 221 9.75 19.62 8.25
C ALA A 221 10.59 19.39 9.50
N ARG A 222 11.75 18.74 9.34
CA ARG A 222 12.71 18.55 10.42
C ARG A 222 13.23 19.89 10.95
N ASP A 223 13.60 20.80 10.05
CA ASP A 223 14.16 22.11 10.43
C ASP A 223 13.11 23.00 11.10
N ARG A 224 11.86 23.02 10.58
CA ARG A 224 10.73 23.74 11.20
C ARG A 224 10.43 23.24 12.61
N ALA A 225 10.47 21.93 12.84
CA ALA A 225 10.28 21.38 14.18
C ALA A 225 11.38 21.81 15.16
N LYS A 226 12.64 21.88 14.71
CA LYS A 226 13.79 22.27 15.55
C LYS A 226 13.73 23.73 15.99
N VAL A 227 13.28 24.63 15.13
CA VAL A 227 13.24 26.08 15.41
C VAL A 227 11.91 26.54 16.00
N PHE A 228 10.90 25.66 16.11
CA PHE A 228 9.61 26.03 16.69
C PHE A 228 9.75 26.38 18.17
N GLY A 229 9.26 27.57 18.56
CA GLY A 229 9.38 28.07 19.92
C GLY A 229 10.75 28.61 20.30
N THR A 230 11.68 28.77 19.34
CA THR A 230 12.96 29.48 19.53
C THR A 230 12.87 30.92 19.02
N GLU A 231 13.77 31.81 19.45
CA GLU A 231 13.82 33.21 18.99
C GLU A 231 14.00 33.31 17.45
N ASP A 232 14.63 32.31 16.83
CA ASP A 232 14.85 32.21 15.38
C ASP A 232 13.55 31.98 14.56
N GLU A 233 12.44 31.58 15.20
CA GLU A 233 11.13 31.46 14.52
C GLU A 233 10.66 32.82 13.95
N LEU A 234 11.08 33.94 14.57
CA LEU A 234 10.64 35.29 14.22
C LEU A 234 11.23 35.81 12.91
N ASP A 235 12.28 35.19 12.37
CA ASP A 235 13.04 35.75 11.22
C ASP A 235 12.79 35.01 9.88
N HIS A 236 12.09 33.86 9.87
CA HIS A 236 12.08 32.93 8.72
C HIS A 236 10.70 32.47 8.19
N GLY A 237 9.62 33.27 8.31
CA GLY A 237 8.31 32.95 7.74
C GLY A 237 7.55 34.16 7.15
N PRO A 238 6.71 33.96 6.11
CA PRO A 238 5.85 35.02 5.60
C PRO A 238 4.82 35.41 6.67
N SER A 239 4.72 36.71 6.94
CA SER A 239 3.92 37.32 8.00
C SER A 239 2.46 36.90 7.99
N VAL A 240 2.08 35.94 8.82
CA VAL A 240 0.72 35.86 9.37
C VAL A 240 0.76 36.59 10.70
N GLN A 241 0.20 37.80 10.72
CA GLN A 241 0.11 38.64 11.92
C GLN A 241 -0.61 37.91 13.05
N ARG A 242 0.13 37.31 13.98
CA ARG A 242 -0.39 37.01 15.33
C ARG A 242 -0.32 38.31 16.14
N LYS A 243 -1.42 39.05 16.17
CA LYS A 243 -1.58 40.17 17.13
C LYS A 243 -1.72 39.59 18.54
N HIS A 244 -0.86 40.10 19.41
CA HIS A 244 -0.75 39.85 20.85
C HIS A 244 -0.10 38.52 21.25
N LEU A 245 1.17 38.60 21.66
CA LEU A 245 1.72 37.95 22.86
C LEU A 245 3.08 38.59 23.19
N LEU A 246 3.28 38.90 24.48
CA LEU A 246 4.41 39.63 25.04
C LEU A 246 5.70 38.80 24.98
N SER A 247 6.81 39.48 24.70
CA SER A 247 8.18 38.95 24.71
C SER A 247 8.68 38.77 26.14
N THR A 248 9.18 37.58 26.46
CA THR A 248 10.10 37.33 27.57
C THR A 248 11.08 36.23 27.19
N ALA A 249 12.32 36.39 27.66
CA ALA A 249 13.53 35.69 27.22
C ALA A 249 13.69 34.27 27.78
N SER A 250 14.44 33.47 27.00
CA SER A 250 15.42 32.44 27.42
C SER A 250 15.10 30.94 27.28
N SER A 251 16.19 30.24 26.89
CA SER A 251 16.53 28.81 26.82
C SER A 251 15.51 27.80 26.27
N SER A 252 15.77 27.33 25.05
CA SER A 252 15.05 26.26 24.35
C SER A 252 15.76 24.91 24.48
N VAL A 253 15.04 23.86 24.93
CA VAL A 253 15.49 22.46 24.86
C VAL A 253 14.98 21.85 23.55
N VAL A 254 15.90 21.62 22.61
CA VAL A 254 15.66 20.89 21.36
C VAL A 254 15.70 19.39 21.66
N VAL A 255 14.67 18.64 21.25
CA VAL A 255 14.76 17.16 21.27
C VAL A 255 14.49 16.61 19.88
N THR A 256 15.56 16.15 19.24
CA THR A 256 15.55 15.43 17.97
C THR A 256 15.67 13.94 18.22
N THR A 257 14.99 13.12 17.41
CA THR A 257 14.97 11.64 17.48
C THR A 257 16.32 10.96 17.21
N THR A 258 17.39 11.72 16.96
CA THR A 258 18.78 11.25 16.95
C THR A 258 19.58 11.97 18.03
N ALA A 259 19.44 11.53 19.27
CA ALA A 259 20.38 11.83 20.35
C ALA A 259 20.30 10.70 21.40
N HIS A 260 20.89 9.55 21.06
CA HIS A 260 21.29 8.55 22.06
C HIS A 260 22.70 8.83 22.62
N GLU A 261 23.28 9.99 22.31
CA GLU A 261 24.52 10.47 22.92
C GLU A 261 24.21 11.73 23.74
N GLY A 262 24.11 11.58 25.06
CA GLY A 262 23.99 12.73 25.96
C GLY A 262 23.19 12.54 27.24
N LEU A 263 22.62 11.36 27.52
CA LEU A 263 22.08 11.08 28.85
C LEU A 263 23.14 10.33 29.65
N GLY A 264 24.09 11.11 30.20
CA GLY A 264 24.88 10.66 31.33
C GLY A 264 23.96 10.33 32.50
N GLU A 265 24.35 9.34 33.30
CA GLU A 265 23.62 8.85 34.48
C GLU A 265 23.62 9.82 35.66
N ASP A 266 23.38 11.11 35.43
CA ASP A 266 23.19 12.10 36.48
C ASP A 266 21.72 12.53 36.48
N LYS A 267 20.95 12.01 37.46
CA LYS A 267 19.62 12.57 37.80
C LYS A 267 19.82 13.98 38.36
N ALA A 268 19.94 14.96 37.48
CA ALA A 268 19.82 16.36 37.83
C ALA A 268 18.41 16.59 38.41
N ILE A 269 18.34 16.99 39.68
CA ILE A 269 17.08 17.42 40.31
C ILE A 269 16.72 18.75 39.64
N LEU A 270 15.77 18.70 38.71
CA LEU A 270 15.21 19.90 38.08
C LEU A 270 14.59 20.77 39.17
N SER A 271 14.83 22.07 39.12
CA SER A 271 14.13 22.99 40.02
C SER A 271 12.63 22.99 39.70
N SER A 272 11.80 23.36 40.68
CA SER A 272 10.33 23.40 40.51
C SER A 272 9.89 24.31 39.35
N ARG A 273 10.68 25.32 38.99
CA ARG A 273 10.44 26.18 37.81
C ARG A 273 10.80 25.50 36.50
N GLU A 274 11.92 24.78 36.45
CA GLU A 274 12.33 24.04 35.26
C GLU A 274 11.38 22.89 34.97
N GLU A 275 10.85 22.21 36.00
CA GLU A 275 9.80 21.20 35.83
C GLU A 275 8.49 21.79 35.29
N GLU A 276 8.10 22.98 35.76
CA GLU A 276 6.89 23.67 35.32
C GLU A 276 7.04 24.18 33.87
N GLU A 277 8.19 24.77 33.52
CA GLU A 277 8.48 25.20 32.15
C GLU A 277 8.57 24.01 31.19
N PHE A 278 9.21 22.91 31.63
CA PHE A 278 9.31 21.67 30.86
C PHE A 278 7.92 21.13 30.47
N ARG A 279 6.94 21.24 31.38
CA ARG A 279 5.57 20.74 31.21
C ARG A 279 4.63 21.69 30.46
N THR A 280 4.93 22.98 30.37
CA THR A 280 3.98 24.00 29.86
C THR A 280 4.41 24.65 28.54
N LYS A 281 5.70 24.64 28.19
CA LYS A 281 6.22 25.30 26.97
C LYS A 281 5.82 24.54 25.69
N PRO A 282 5.32 25.24 24.63
CA PRO A 282 5.08 24.64 23.33
C PRO A 282 6.35 24.03 22.73
N ARG A 283 6.25 22.87 22.06
CA ARG A 283 7.37 22.19 21.39
C ARG A 283 7.04 21.82 19.96
N GLY A 284 8.05 21.85 19.09
CA GLY A 284 7.97 21.29 17.76
C GLY A 284 8.40 19.83 17.77
N PHE A 285 7.54 18.94 17.29
CA PHE A 285 7.84 17.52 17.15
C PHE A 285 7.86 17.11 15.68
N PHE A 286 8.99 16.59 15.20
CA PHE A 286 9.09 16.03 13.86
C PHE A 286 8.77 14.53 13.91
N ALA A 287 7.66 14.11 13.28
CA ALA A 287 7.19 12.73 13.39
C ALA A 287 8.13 11.72 12.69
N ASP A 288 8.72 12.11 11.55
CA ASP A 288 9.76 11.37 10.82
C ASP A 288 9.37 9.92 10.45
N GLN A 289 8.28 9.76 9.71
CA GLN A 289 7.74 8.43 9.38
C GLN A 289 8.74 7.47 8.72
N PHE A 290 9.82 7.97 8.11
CA PHE A 290 10.80 7.16 7.41
C PHE A 290 11.81 6.55 8.36
N GLU A 291 12.30 7.32 9.34
CA GLU A 291 13.37 6.91 10.25
C GLU A 291 12.87 6.52 11.64
N ASN A 292 11.66 6.94 12.02
CA ASN A 292 11.08 6.65 13.33
C ASN A 292 10.64 5.18 13.45
N ARG A 293 11.22 4.46 14.43
CA ARG A 293 10.94 3.05 14.70
C ARG A 293 9.49 2.77 15.13
N SER A 294 8.80 3.78 15.68
CA SER A 294 7.37 3.71 16.03
C SER A 294 6.52 3.22 14.84
N ASN A 295 6.96 3.47 13.60
CA ASN A 295 6.32 2.97 12.39
C ASN A 295 6.39 1.43 12.27
N HIS A 296 7.59 0.85 12.38
CA HIS A 296 7.76 -0.61 12.48
C HIS A 296 6.96 -1.17 13.65
N ASP A 297 7.11 -0.58 14.84
CA ASP A 297 6.55 -1.13 16.08
C ASP A 297 5.01 -1.10 16.09
N ALA A 298 4.37 -0.11 15.47
CA ALA A 298 2.91 -0.07 15.28
C ALA A 298 2.37 -1.32 14.55
N HIS A 299 3.18 -1.86 13.64
CA HIS A 299 2.82 -3.02 12.84
C HIS A 299 3.24 -4.34 13.48
N PHE A 300 4.39 -4.35 14.17
CA PHE A 300 4.86 -5.51 14.94
C PHE A 300 3.94 -5.80 16.15
N ASP A 301 3.58 -4.78 16.92
CA ASP A 301 2.75 -4.93 18.13
C ASP A 301 1.24 -4.93 17.82
N GLY A 302 0.84 -4.45 16.65
CA GLY A 302 -0.57 -4.27 16.27
C GLY A 302 -0.99 -5.19 15.12
N THR A 303 -0.62 -4.81 13.89
CA THR A 303 -1.15 -5.45 12.69
C THR A 303 -0.75 -6.93 12.54
N GLY A 304 0.49 -7.29 12.87
CA GLY A 304 0.99 -8.67 12.85
C GLY A 304 0.18 -9.64 13.71
N PRO A 305 0.04 -9.37 15.03
CA PRO A 305 -0.80 -10.18 15.93
C PRO A 305 -2.25 -10.29 15.48
N GLU A 306 -2.84 -9.22 14.95
CA GLU A 306 -4.19 -9.26 14.42
C GLU A 306 -4.32 -10.24 13.25
N ILE A 307 -3.39 -10.19 12.28
CA ILE A 307 -3.36 -11.12 11.15
C ILE A 307 -3.21 -12.56 11.64
N TRP A 308 -2.27 -12.81 12.55
CA TRP A 308 -2.02 -14.14 13.10
C TRP A 308 -3.28 -14.72 13.78
N ARG A 309 -3.93 -13.92 14.63
CA ARG A 309 -5.18 -14.28 15.30
C ARG A 309 -6.31 -14.54 14.31
N GLN A 310 -6.54 -13.63 13.36
CA GLN A 310 -7.63 -13.72 12.38
C GLN A 310 -7.48 -14.89 11.41
N THR A 311 -6.26 -15.37 11.20
CA THR A 311 -5.95 -16.53 10.36
C THR A 311 -5.80 -17.82 11.17
N SER A 312 -5.91 -17.75 12.50
CA SER A 312 -5.65 -18.87 13.42
C SER A 312 -4.29 -19.52 13.17
N GLY A 313 -3.25 -18.69 12.98
CA GLY A 313 -1.87 -19.12 12.70
C GLY A 313 -1.63 -19.72 11.32
N ARG A 314 -2.67 -19.81 10.47
CA ARG A 314 -2.55 -20.38 9.12
C ARG A 314 -2.23 -19.29 8.12
N VAL A 315 -0.98 -18.84 8.05
CA VAL A 315 -0.46 -17.96 6.99
C VAL A 315 0.74 -18.65 6.35
N ASP A 316 0.84 -18.58 5.03
CA ASP A 316 1.96 -19.16 4.27
C ASP A 316 2.78 -18.08 3.56
N ALA A 317 2.14 -16.97 3.18
CA ALA A 317 2.85 -15.80 2.69
C ALA A 317 2.18 -14.50 3.14
N PHE A 318 3.01 -13.49 3.39
CA PHE A 318 2.63 -12.10 3.59
C PHE A 318 3.27 -11.22 2.52
N ILE A 319 2.46 -10.40 1.86
CA ILE A 319 2.91 -9.51 0.79
C ILE A 319 2.55 -8.07 1.12
N SER A 320 3.50 -7.16 0.95
CA SER A 320 3.26 -5.73 1.06
C SER A 320 4.24 -4.94 0.21
N GLY A 321 3.78 -3.84 -0.38
CA GLY A 321 4.65 -2.81 -0.87
C GLY A 321 5.25 -1.98 0.26
N ALA A 322 6.28 -1.22 -0.07
CA ALA A 322 7.01 -0.40 0.89
C ALA A 322 7.26 0.99 0.32
N GLY A 323 6.90 2.01 1.12
CA GLY A 323 7.42 3.37 0.96
C GLY A 323 8.41 3.66 2.08
N THR A 324 7.91 3.73 3.32
CA THR A 324 8.75 3.83 4.53
C THR A 324 9.37 2.50 4.93
N GLY A 325 8.75 1.36 4.59
CA GLY A 325 9.21 0.01 4.97
C GLY A 325 8.59 -0.53 6.26
N GLY A 326 8.01 0.32 7.12
CA GLY A 326 7.55 -0.11 8.46
C GLY A 326 6.48 -1.20 8.44
N THR A 327 5.54 -1.17 7.48
CA THR A 327 4.48 -2.19 7.37
C THR A 327 5.04 -3.58 7.02
N ILE A 328 5.91 -3.69 6.02
CA ILE A 328 6.51 -4.98 5.67
C ILE A 328 7.48 -5.47 6.76
N ALA A 329 8.24 -4.54 7.36
CA ALA A 329 9.18 -4.83 8.43
C ALA A 329 8.47 -5.38 9.68
N GLY A 330 7.51 -4.63 10.23
CA GLY A 330 6.84 -4.99 11.48
C GLY A 330 5.99 -6.25 11.37
N ILE A 331 5.15 -6.34 10.33
CA ILE A 331 4.30 -7.52 10.13
C ILE A 331 5.13 -8.74 9.78
N GLY A 332 6.09 -8.61 8.85
CA GLY A 332 6.93 -9.72 8.44
C GLY A 332 7.75 -10.29 9.60
N ARG A 333 8.31 -9.40 10.45
CA ARG A 333 9.12 -9.82 11.61
C ARG A 333 8.27 -10.55 12.65
N TYR A 334 7.05 -10.06 12.92
CA TYR A 334 6.12 -10.74 13.81
C TYR A 334 5.70 -12.11 13.27
N LEU A 335 5.31 -12.20 12.00
CA LEU A 335 4.87 -13.46 11.41
C LEU A 335 6.00 -14.50 11.38
N LYS A 336 7.23 -14.10 11.06
CA LYS A 336 8.38 -15.02 11.10
C LYS A 336 8.77 -15.44 12.52
N SER A 337 8.52 -14.62 13.55
CA SER A 337 8.73 -15.05 14.94
C SER A 337 7.72 -16.09 15.40
N GLU A 338 6.51 -16.09 14.83
CA GLU A 338 5.47 -17.09 15.12
C GLU A 338 5.63 -18.36 14.26
N LYS A 339 6.02 -18.20 12.99
CA LYS A 339 6.27 -19.28 12.03
C LYS A 339 7.35 -18.86 11.03
N GLU A 340 8.56 -19.39 11.23
CA GLU A 340 9.76 -19.04 10.44
C GLU A 340 9.57 -19.24 8.93
N ASP A 341 8.83 -20.29 8.54
CA ASP A 341 8.55 -20.66 7.16
C ASP A 341 7.58 -19.71 6.41
N VAL A 342 7.01 -18.70 7.07
CA VAL A 342 6.15 -17.72 6.38
C VAL A 342 6.99 -16.92 5.38
N LEU A 343 6.56 -16.90 4.11
CA LEU A 343 7.19 -16.10 3.08
C LEU A 343 6.82 -14.62 3.26
N VAL A 344 7.79 -13.73 3.31
CA VAL A 344 7.59 -12.27 3.31
C VAL A 344 8.06 -11.72 1.97
N VAL A 345 7.15 -11.12 1.21
CA VAL A 345 7.41 -10.72 -0.17
C VAL A 345 7.14 -9.23 -0.39
N LEU A 346 8.10 -8.55 -1.00
CA LEU A 346 7.98 -7.14 -1.38
C LEU A 346 7.21 -6.99 -2.69
N SER A 347 6.22 -6.09 -2.71
CA SER A 347 5.56 -5.62 -3.93
C SER A 347 6.03 -4.21 -4.29
N ASP A 348 6.86 -4.06 -5.31
CA ASP A 348 7.49 -2.78 -5.63
C ASP A 348 6.96 -2.21 -6.97
N PRO A 349 6.51 -0.95 -7.02
CA PRO A 349 6.08 -0.35 -8.28
C PRO A 349 7.27 -0.03 -9.18
N ASP A 350 6.99 0.16 -10.46
CA ASP A 350 7.99 0.67 -11.39
C ASP A 350 8.59 2.01 -10.94
N GLY A 351 9.90 2.15 -11.12
CA GLY A 351 10.64 3.35 -10.78
C GLY A 351 11.14 3.43 -9.34
N SER A 352 10.79 2.43 -8.51
CA SER A 352 11.45 2.22 -7.22
C SER A 352 12.70 1.34 -7.35
N GLY A 353 13.72 1.67 -6.55
CA GLY A 353 14.93 0.88 -6.39
C GLY A 353 14.83 -0.30 -5.42
N LEU A 354 13.71 -0.48 -4.69
CA LEU A 354 13.61 -1.49 -3.63
C LEU A 354 13.60 -2.93 -4.16
N TYR A 355 12.95 -3.18 -5.30
CA TYR A 355 12.96 -4.50 -5.96
C TYR A 355 14.39 -4.97 -6.24
N ASN A 356 15.21 -4.09 -6.83
CA ASN A 356 16.60 -4.42 -7.14
C ASN A 356 17.44 -4.52 -5.87
N LYS A 357 17.12 -3.75 -4.83
CA LYS A 357 17.78 -3.87 -3.53
C LYS A 357 17.58 -5.25 -2.93
N VAL A 358 16.35 -5.79 -2.98
CA VAL A 358 16.03 -7.15 -2.48
C VAL A 358 16.66 -8.22 -3.38
N LYS A 359 16.50 -8.11 -4.71
CA LYS A 359 16.92 -9.18 -5.65
C LYS A 359 18.41 -9.27 -5.89
N TYR A 360 19.09 -8.12 -5.89
CA TYR A 360 20.45 -7.98 -6.43
C TYR A 360 21.37 -7.20 -5.49
N GLY A 361 20.89 -6.77 -4.32
CA GLY A 361 21.68 -6.00 -3.35
C GLY A 361 21.92 -4.54 -3.72
N VAL A 362 21.48 -4.09 -4.90
CA VAL A 362 21.75 -2.76 -5.47
C VAL A 362 20.46 -1.93 -5.61
N MET A 363 20.50 -0.65 -5.27
CA MET A 363 19.35 0.24 -5.30
C MET A 363 19.40 1.16 -6.54
N PHE A 364 19.05 0.61 -7.70
CA PHE A 364 19.05 1.32 -8.98
C PHE A 364 17.90 0.80 -9.85
N ASP A 365 17.08 1.65 -10.46
CA ASP A 365 16.07 1.22 -11.44
C ASP A 365 16.53 1.41 -12.89
N ARG A 366 16.18 0.50 -13.81
CA ARG A 366 16.57 0.62 -15.23
C ARG A 366 16.06 1.91 -15.90
N ARG A 367 14.97 2.49 -15.40
CA ARG A 367 14.46 3.79 -15.86
C ARG A 367 15.34 4.97 -15.43
N GLU A 368 16.28 4.74 -14.51
CA GLU A 368 17.31 5.69 -14.09
C GLU A 368 18.59 5.62 -14.96
N ALA A 369 18.62 4.76 -16.00
CA ALA A 369 19.72 4.71 -16.95
C ALA A 369 20.00 6.09 -17.56
N GLU A 370 21.28 6.45 -17.55
CA GLU A 370 21.81 7.77 -17.87
C GLU A 370 21.56 8.12 -19.35
N GLY A 371 20.37 8.67 -19.62
CA GLY A 371 19.94 9.02 -20.98
C GLY A 371 18.52 9.58 -21.05
N THR A 372 17.67 9.28 -20.05
CA THR A 372 16.28 9.75 -19.99
C THR A 372 15.97 10.43 -18.65
N LYS A 373 16.82 11.36 -18.19
CA LYS A 373 16.51 12.20 -17.01
C LYS A 373 15.34 13.15 -17.34
N ARG A 374 14.11 12.68 -17.16
CA ARG A 374 12.96 13.57 -16.97
C ARG A 374 13.07 14.18 -15.57
N ARG A 375 12.64 15.43 -15.41
CA ARG A 375 12.67 16.16 -14.12
C ARG A 375 11.85 15.48 -13.01
N HIS A 376 10.94 14.57 -13.36
CA HIS A 376 10.23 13.66 -12.44
C HIS A 376 10.81 12.26 -12.66
N GLN A 377 11.49 11.72 -11.65
CA GLN A 377 12.48 10.66 -11.84
C GLN A 377 11.86 9.32 -12.31
N VAL A 378 10.58 9.05 -12.01
CA VAL A 378 9.65 8.19 -12.78
C VAL A 378 8.22 8.68 -12.53
N ASP A 379 7.44 8.91 -13.58
CA ASP A 379 6.01 9.27 -13.50
C ASP A 379 5.22 7.96 -13.35
N THR A 380 4.95 7.54 -12.10
CA THR A 380 4.10 6.39 -11.79
C THR A 380 2.76 6.86 -11.24
N VAL A 381 1.68 6.17 -11.63
CA VAL A 381 0.34 6.40 -11.05
C VAL A 381 0.19 5.77 -9.66
N VAL A 382 1.16 4.95 -9.22
CA VAL A 382 1.15 4.30 -7.92
C VAL A 382 1.63 5.29 -6.86
N GLU A 383 0.86 5.44 -5.78
CA GLU A 383 1.19 6.35 -4.69
C GLU A 383 1.33 5.60 -3.36
N GLY A 384 2.19 6.13 -2.48
CA GLY A 384 2.36 5.63 -1.11
C GLY A 384 3.31 4.45 -0.94
N ILE A 385 3.78 3.86 -2.04
CA ILE A 385 4.83 2.83 -2.09
C ILE A 385 5.85 3.18 -3.20
N GLY A 386 7.05 2.63 -3.10
CA GLY A 386 8.17 2.93 -3.99
C GLY A 386 9.03 4.10 -3.51
N ILE A 387 10.34 3.88 -3.44
CA ILE A 387 11.35 4.87 -3.08
C ILE A 387 12.73 4.51 -3.65
N ASN A 388 13.61 5.51 -3.84
CA ASN A 388 14.98 5.33 -4.36
C ASN A 388 16.06 5.64 -3.31
N ARG A 389 15.70 5.56 -2.03
CA ARG A 389 16.64 5.59 -0.90
C ARG A 389 16.24 4.52 0.11
N LEU A 390 17.22 4.00 0.82
CA LEU A 390 16.98 3.06 1.91
C LEU A 390 16.61 3.86 3.17
N THR A 391 15.54 3.46 3.83
CA THR A 391 15.04 4.07 5.08
C THR A 391 15.36 3.13 6.23
N HIS A 392 15.50 3.66 7.45
CA HIS A 392 15.79 2.82 8.61
C HIS A 392 14.74 1.71 8.81
N ASN A 393 13.45 2.05 8.66
CA ASN A 393 12.37 1.07 8.74
C ASN A 393 12.46 -0.03 7.67
N MET A 394 12.95 0.28 6.46
CA MET A 394 13.14 -0.72 5.41
C MET A 394 14.38 -1.59 5.66
N GLU A 395 15.44 -1.05 6.26
CA GLU A 395 16.62 -1.84 6.67
C GLU A 395 16.24 -2.97 7.62
N LEU A 396 15.30 -2.71 8.55
CA LEU A 396 14.76 -3.73 9.45
C LEU A 396 14.04 -4.87 8.71
N ALA A 397 13.50 -4.61 7.52
CA ALA A 397 12.82 -5.61 6.69
C ALA A 397 13.77 -6.44 5.83
N LEU A 398 14.91 -5.89 5.40
CA LEU A 398 15.77 -6.57 4.41
C LEU A 398 16.16 -8.01 4.78
N PRO A 399 16.54 -8.33 6.04
CA PRO A 399 16.93 -9.69 6.41
C PRO A 399 15.78 -10.70 6.39
N ILE A 400 14.52 -10.23 6.45
CA ILE A 400 13.34 -11.09 6.52
C ILE A 400 12.58 -11.21 5.20
N ILE A 401 12.93 -10.44 4.17
CA ILE A 401 12.26 -10.50 2.88
C ILE A 401 12.82 -11.67 2.07
N ASP A 402 11.96 -12.65 1.75
CA ASP A 402 12.32 -13.85 1.00
C ASP A 402 12.30 -13.61 -0.51
N ASP A 403 11.45 -12.70 -0.99
CA ASP A 403 11.31 -12.42 -2.42
C ASP A 403 10.79 -11.01 -2.71
N ALA A 404 10.89 -10.58 -3.96
CA ALA A 404 10.29 -9.34 -4.45
C ALA A 404 9.69 -9.50 -5.84
N PHE A 405 8.62 -8.74 -6.07
CA PHE A 405 7.94 -8.62 -7.35
C PHE A 405 7.88 -7.15 -7.77
N ARG A 406 8.07 -6.93 -9.07
CA ARG A 406 7.89 -5.62 -9.68
C ARG A 406 6.50 -5.56 -10.31
N VAL A 407 5.79 -4.47 -10.05
CA VAL A 407 4.44 -4.24 -10.57
C VAL A 407 4.43 -2.98 -11.44
N THR A 408 3.96 -3.15 -12.66
CA THR A 408 3.81 -2.04 -13.60
C THR A 408 2.55 -1.23 -13.34
N ASP A 409 2.55 0.03 -13.76
CA ASP A 409 1.36 0.90 -13.69
C ASP A 409 0.16 0.28 -14.40
N ALA A 410 0.38 -0.36 -15.55
CA ALA A 410 -0.66 -1.04 -16.31
C ALA A 410 -1.28 -2.20 -15.54
N GLU A 411 -0.46 -3.01 -14.85
CA GLU A 411 -0.94 -4.09 -13.99
C GLU A 411 -1.71 -3.54 -12.78
N ALA A 412 -1.19 -2.49 -12.13
CA ALA A 412 -1.83 -1.85 -10.98
C ALA A 412 -3.21 -1.28 -11.34
N VAL A 413 -3.32 -0.53 -12.43
CA VAL A 413 -4.60 0.03 -12.90
C VAL A 413 -5.58 -1.08 -13.31
N SER A 414 -5.09 -2.11 -14.01
CA SER A 414 -5.93 -3.22 -14.45
C SER A 414 -6.45 -4.01 -13.24
N MET A 415 -5.62 -4.23 -12.23
CA MET A 415 -6.02 -4.89 -10.98
C MET A 415 -7.03 -4.04 -10.20
N ALA A 416 -6.81 -2.73 -10.06
CA ALA A 416 -7.76 -1.84 -9.39
C ALA A 416 -9.16 -1.91 -10.04
N ARG A 417 -9.22 -1.92 -11.38
CA ARG A 417 -10.47 -2.08 -12.13
C ARG A 417 -11.09 -3.46 -11.97
N TYR A 418 -10.27 -4.50 -12.00
CA TYR A 418 -10.73 -5.87 -11.81
C TYR A 418 -11.43 -6.04 -10.46
N LEU A 419 -10.85 -5.50 -9.38
CA LEU A 419 -11.41 -5.58 -8.03
C LEU A 419 -12.75 -4.85 -7.88
N VAL A 420 -12.89 -3.68 -8.51
CA VAL A 420 -14.18 -2.97 -8.55
C VAL A 420 -15.24 -3.80 -9.27
N HIS A 421 -14.89 -4.35 -10.43
CA HIS A 421 -15.86 -5.08 -11.26
C HIS A 421 -16.26 -6.44 -10.67
N ASN A 422 -15.33 -7.15 -10.04
CA ASN A 422 -15.55 -8.54 -9.62
C ASN A 422 -15.81 -8.70 -8.12
N ASP A 423 -15.31 -7.80 -7.27
CA ASP A 423 -15.49 -7.87 -5.81
C ASP A 423 -16.23 -6.65 -5.23
N GLY A 424 -16.45 -5.59 -6.01
CA GLY A 424 -16.98 -4.32 -5.50
C GLY A 424 -15.99 -3.58 -4.60
N LEU A 425 -14.70 -3.93 -4.65
CA LEU A 425 -13.65 -3.34 -3.82
C LEU A 425 -13.02 -2.13 -4.51
N PHE A 426 -13.31 -0.94 -3.99
CA PHE A 426 -12.78 0.31 -4.50
C PHE A 426 -11.54 0.78 -3.72
N LEU A 427 -10.37 0.33 -4.15
CA LEU A 427 -9.11 0.46 -3.40
C LEU A 427 -8.10 1.38 -4.11
N GLY A 428 -7.13 1.90 -3.34
CA GLY A 428 -6.02 2.67 -3.87
C GLY A 428 -4.98 1.84 -4.62
N SER A 429 -4.10 2.52 -5.37
CA SER A 429 -3.11 1.89 -6.27
C SER A 429 -2.12 0.98 -5.56
N SER A 430 -1.66 1.33 -4.35
CA SER A 430 -0.76 0.47 -3.56
C SER A 430 -1.40 -0.88 -3.19
N SER A 431 -2.70 -0.90 -2.88
CA SER A 431 -3.47 -2.14 -2.63
C SER A 431 -3.57 -3.00 -3.89
N ALA A 432 -3.71 -2.36 -5.06
CA ALA A 432 -3.74 -3.07 -6.32
C ALA A 432 -2.37 -3.70 -6.64
N CYS A 433 -1.26 -3.00 -6.40
CA CYS A 433 0.08 -3.57 -6.54
C CYS A 433 0.29 -4.80 -5.66
N ASN A 434 -0.06 -4.67 -4.38
CA ASN A 434 -0.05 -5.77 -3.42
C ASN A 434 -0.78 -7.02 -3.94
N LEU A 435 -1.97 -6.84 -4.51
CA LEU A 435 -2.76 -7.95 -5.04
C LEU A 435 -2.21 -8.51 -6.36
N VAL A 436 -1.59 -7.70 -7.21
CA VAL A 436 -0.82 -8.21 -8.37
C VAL A 436 0.31 -9.12 -7.91
N ALA A 437 1.09 -8.69 -6.90
CA ALA A 437 2.16 -9.50 -6.34
C ALA A 437 1.65 -10.81 -5.70
N CYS A 438 0.44 -10.82 -5.12
CA CYS A 438 -0.22 -12.05 -4.66
C CYS A 438 -0.47 -13.04 -5.81
N VAL A 439 -0.98 -12.55 -6.94
CA VAL A 439 -1.19 -13.37 -8.15
C VAL A 439 0.14 -13.90 -8.68
N GLN A 440 1.17 -13.06 -8.75
CA GLN A 440 2.49 -13.45 -9.24
C GLN A 440 3.16 -14.49 -8.33
N LEU A 441 3.06 -14.35 -7.00
CA LEU A 441 3.58 -15.35 -6.05
C LEU A 441 2.84 -16.67 -6.20
N ALA A 442 1.50 -16.66 -6.20
CA ALA A 442 0.70 -17.88 -6.33
C ALA A 442 1.04 -18.65 -7.63
N LYS A 443 1.19 -17.92 -8.75
CA LYS A 443 1.63 -18.49 -10.02
C LYS A 443 3.05 -19.05 -9.96
N LYS A 444 4.00 -18.30 -9.40
CA LYS A 444 5.41 -18.72 -9.28
C LYS A 444 5.55 -20.00 -8.47
N MET A 445 4.82 -20.10 -7.35
CA MET A 445 4.88 -21.24 -6.46
C MET A 445 4.06 -22.44 -6.94
N GLY A 446 3.19 -22.25 -7.95
CA GLY A 446 2.27 -23.28 -8.43
C GLY A 446 1.23 -23.69 -7.39
N TRP A 447 0.93 -22.81 -6.43
CA TRP A 447 -0.04 -23.05 -5.35
C TRP A 447 -1.45 -23.14 -5.91
N LYS A 448 -2.23 -24.11 -5.43
CA LYS A 448 -3.54 -24.47 -5.99
C LYS A 448 -4.56 -24.92 -4.96
N ASP A 449 -4.14 -25.26 -3.74
CA ASP A 449 -5.06 -25.64 -2.67
C ASP A 449 -4.38 -25.60 -1.29
N GLY A 450 -5.10 -25.10 -0.29
CA GLY A 450 -4.69 -25.09 1.11
C GLY A 450 -3.80 -23.93 1.56
N GLN A 451 -3.08 -23.26 0.65
CA GLN A 451 -2.21 -22.13 1.00
C GLN A 451 -2.97 -20.82 1.19
N ARG A 452 -2.45 -19.97 2.09
CA ARG A 452 -2.99 -18.65 2.38
C ARG A 452 -1.96 -17.54 2.21
N ILE A 453 -2.32 -16.57 1.36
CA ILE A 453 -1.58 -15.33 1.14
C ILE A 453 -2.35 -14.20 1.82
N VAL A 454 -1.67 -13.44 2.67
CA VAL A 454 -2.21 -12.23 3.31
C VAL A 454 -1.53 -11.00 2.73
N THR A 455 -2.30 -9.95 2.46
CA THR A 455 -1.77 -8.64 2.06
C THR A 455 -2.53 -7.50 2.73
N ILE A 456 -2.08 -6.27 2.52
CA ILE A 456 -2.70 -5.06 3.09
C ILE A 456 -3.50 -4.32 2.02
N LEU A 457 -4.74 -3.97 2.35
CA LEU A 457 -5.58 -3.05 1.58
C LEU A 457 -5.44 -1.66 2.21
N CYS A 458 -4.43 -0.92 1.73
CA CYS A 458 -3.84 0.25 2.38
C CYS A 458 -4.80 1.41 2.59
N ASP A 459 -5.57 1.77 1.55
CA ASP A 459 -6.44 2.94 1.52
C ASP A 459 -7.53 2.83 0.44
N HIS A 460 -8.52 3.72 0.54
CA HIS A 460 -9.69 3.73 -0.35
C HIS A 460 -9.39 4.43 -1.69
N GLY A 461 -10.00 3.96 -2.77
CA GLY A 461 -9.79 4.46 -4.14
C GLY A 461 -10.17 5.94 -4.33
N SER A 462 -11.03 6.49 -3.46
CA SER A 462 -11.43 7.92 -3.53
C SER A 462 -10.28 8.90 -3.34
N ARG A 463 -9.17 8.47 -2.70
CA ARG A 463 -7.95 9.29 -2.55
C ARG A 463 -7.16 9.48 -3.84
N HIS A 464 -7.47 8.67 -4.86
CA HIS A 464 -6.72 8.57 -6.13
C HIS A 464 -7.60 8.80 -7.36
N TYR A 465 -8.80 9.37 -7.16
CA TYR A 465 -9.87 9.43 -8.16
C TYR A 465 -9.43 10.05 -9.50
N SER A 466 -8.67 11.14 -9.44
CA SER A 466 -8.21 11.91 -10.60
C SER A 466 -7.01 11.29 -11.34
N LYS A 467 -6.27 10.35 -10.73
CA LYS A 467 -5.03 9.80 -11.33
C LYS A 467 -5.14 8.36 -11.81
N VAL A 468 -5.80 7.48 -11.04
CA VAL A 468 -5.78 6.03 -11.29
C VAL A 468 -6.98 5.58 -12.14
N LEU A 469 -8.08 6.33 -12.07
CA LEU A 469 -9.40 5.88 -12.55
C LEU A 469 -10.02 6.79 -13.62
N GLU A 470 -9.43 7.95 -13.88
CA GLU A 470 -9.91 8.83 -14.94
C GLU A 470 -9.66 8.19 -16.31
N ARG A 471 -10.72 8.05 -17.12
CA ARG A 471 -10.66 7.44 -18.47
C ARG A 471 -9.61 8.07 -19.38
N ARG A 472 -9.22 9.33 -19.13
CA ARG A 472 -8.40 10.15 -20.03
C ARG A 472 -6.90 9.83 -19.96
N LEU A 473 -6.40 9.33 -18.83
CA LEU A 473 -4.98 8.99 -18.64
C LEU A 473 -4.59 7.65 -19.29
N LEU A 474 -5.55 6.95 -19.90
CA LEU A 474 -5.40 5.61 -20.45
C LEU A 474 -5.47 5.57 -21.99
N ALA A 475 -5.38 6.72 -22.66
CA ALA A 475 -5.14 6.72 -24.10
C ALA A 475 -3.71 6.24 -24.36
N PRO A 476 -3.47 5.28 -25.29
CA PRO A 476 -2.13 4.80 -25.57
C PRO A 476 -1.24 5.99 -25.98
N SER A 477 -0.15 6.21 -25.25
CA SER A 477 0.91 7.14 -25.64
C SER A 477 1.75 6.53 -26.76
N GLN A 478 1.11 6.08 -27.83
CA GLN A 478 1.66 5.74 -29.14
C GLN A 478 0.55 5.88 -30.18
N CYS A 479 0.18 7.11 -30.53
CA CYS A 479 -0.44 7.37 -31.83
C CYS A 479 -0.14 8.81 -32.23
N SER A 480 0.91 8.96 -33.04
CA SER A 480 1.22 10.20 -33.76
C SER A 480 0.04 10.67 -34.59
N ASN A 481 -0.22 11.98 -34.57
CA ASN A 481 -0.88 12.79 -35.60
C ASN A 481 -1.93 12.10 -36.50
N ARG A 482 -3.23 12.34 -36.24
CA ARG A 482 -4.11 13.10 -37.14
C ARG A 482 -5.58 13.18 -36.67
N TYR A 483 -6.11 14.38 -36.84
CA TYR A 483 -7.51 14.80 -36.92
C TYR A 483 -8.41 14.82 -35.66
N LYS A 484 -8.82 16.06 -35.37
CA LYS A 484 -9.94 16.47 -34.54
C LYS A 484 -11.24 15.97 -35.17
N ASP A 485 -12.04 15.20 -34.43
CA ASP A 485 -13.50 15.32 -34.56
C ASP A 485 -14.22 14.86 -33.27
N TYR A 486 -14.98 15.78 -32.68
CA TYR A 486 -15.82 15.55 -31.50
C TYR A 486 -17.20 15.14 -31.98
N ARG A 487 -17.50 13.84 -32.04
CA ARG A 487 -18.85 13.22 -31.94
C ARG A 487 -18.77 11.74 -32.35
N ARG A 488 -18.41 10.87 -31.40
CA ARG A 488 -18.90 9.47 -31.29
C ARG A 488 -18.30 8.80 -30.04
N PRO A 489 -19.06 7.98 -29.28
CA PRO A 489 -18.48 7.19 -28.20
C PRO A 489 -17.56 6.13 -28.81
N LEU A 490 -16.28 6.15 -28.45
CA LEU A 490 -15.35 5.06 -28.74
C LEU A 490 -15.66 3.91 -27.77
N GLU A 491 -16.16 2.80 -28.29
CA GLU A 491 -16.22 1.53 -27.58
C GLU A 491 -14.79 1.03 -27.34
N CYS A 492 -14.30 1.11 -26.09
CA CYS A 492 -13.06 0.47 -25.68
C CYS A 492 -13.30 -1.04 -25.50
N SER A 493 -13.36 -1.79 -26.60
CA SER A 493 -13.10 -3.24 -26.58
C SER A 493 -11.58 -3.42 -26.72
N GLY A 494 -10.90 -3.95 -25.71
CA GLY A 494 -9.45 -4.15 -25.83
C GLY A 494 -8.66 -4.45 -24.55
N TYR A 495 -9.24 -4.32 -23.36
CA TYR A 495 -8.65 -4.86 -22.13
C TYR A 495 -9.69 -5.74 -21.44
N ASP A 496 -9.81 -6.97 -21.97
CA ASP A 496 -10.54 -8.01 -21.27
C ASP A 496 -9.83 -8.33 -19.96
N SER A 497 -10.63 -8.46 -18.90
CA SER A 497 -10.25 -8.75 -17.51
C SER A 497 -9.46 -10.06 -17.32
N LEU A 498 -9.27 -10.86 -18.37
CA LEU A 498 -8.51 -12.11 -18.37
C LEU A 498 -6.99 -11.93 -18.41
N THR A 499 -6.45 -10.82 -18.94
CA THR A 499 -5.01 -10.72 -19.22
C THR A 499 -4.11 -10.78 -17.98
N ILE A 500 -4.59 -10.36 -16.81
CA ILE A 500 -3.83 -10.42 -15.54
C ILE A 500 -3.67 -11.87 -15.06
N LEU A 501 -4.70 -12.70 -15.26
CA LEU A 501 -4.69 -14.11 -14.89
C LEU A 501 -3.97 -14.97 -15.93
N ASP A 502 -3.86 -14.52 -17.18
CA ASP A 502 -3.27 -15.28 -18.29
C ASP A 502 -1.83 -14.88 -18.67
N SER A 503 -1.22 -13.90 -18.02
CA SER A 503 0.20 -13.56 -18.28
C SER A 503 1.14 -14.72 -17.94
N HIS A 504 1.72 -15.34 -18.97
CA HIS A 504 2.79 -16.33 -18.89
C HIS A 504 4.15 -15.66 -18.60
N PRO A 505 5.04 -16.28 -17.80
CA PRO A 505 6.40 -15.78 -17.65
C PRO A 505 7.15 -15.95 -18.98
N ASN A 506 7.55 -14.84 -19.59
CA ASN A 506 8.49 -14.84 -20.71
C ASN A 506 9.84 -15.38 -20.22
N VAL A 507 10.06 -16.67 -20.45
CA VAL A 507 11.39 -17.29 -20.41
C VAL A 507 12.13 -16.83 -21.66
N HIS A 508 12.92 -15.77 -21.55
CA HIS A 508 13.90 -15.44 -22.57
C HIS A 508 14.98 -16.53 -22.58
N ARG A 509 14.86 -17.45 -23.54
CA ARG A 509 15.99 -18.29 -23.99
C ARG A 509 17.05 -17.37 -24.59
N TYR A 510 18.17 -17.22 -23.90
CA TYR A 510 19.42 -16.83 -24.55
C TYR A 510 19.85 -18.01 -25.43
N ASN A 511 19.73 -17.84 -26.75
CA ASN A 511 20.42 -18.71 -27.70
C ASN A 511 21.79 -18.12 -27.98
N ASN A 512 22.82 -18.96 -27.83
CA ASN A 512 24.18 -18.76 -28.31
C ASN A 512 24.19 -18.40 -29.80
N ALA A 513 24.94 -17.35 -30.14
CA ALA A 513 25.80 -17.24 -31.33
C ALA A 513 26.79 -16.11 -31.10
#